data_AF-A0A9Y2JU31-F1
#
_entry.id   AF-A0A9Y2JU31-F1
#
_cell.length_a   1.000
_cell.length_b   1.000
_cell.length_c   1.000
_cell.angle_alpha   90.00
_cell.angle_beta   90.00
_cell.angle_gamma   90.00
#
_symmetry.space_group_name_H-M   'P 1'
#
loop_
_entity.id
_entity.type
_entity.pdbx_description
1 polymer ?
#
loop_
_entity_poly.entity_id
_entity_poly.type
_entity_poly.pdbx_seq_one_letter_code
_entity_poly.pdbx_strand_id
1 'polypeptide(L)'
;MLGTVATLTSSTTYTGLGDLPHFNPDDDRDPLHPAVAELRAAIKAADAVLICTPEYAGGLPGSFKNLLDWTVGGGEIYGKPVAWINASSVAAPTGGRDAHDSLRKVLTYAGAKIVDEACARIPVSRADVADGQVADPDLRGRIAVAAQRLREGV
;
A
#
# COMPACT_ATOMS: atom_id res chain seq x y z
N MET A 1 1.20 36.51 -1.37
CA MET A 1 -0.11 35.94 -1.72
C MET A 1 -0.33 34.77 -0.79
N LEU A 2 -1.36 34.87 0.06
CA LEU A 2 -1.56 34.07 1.27
C LEU A 2 -1.70 32.57 0.97
N GLY A 3 -1.05 31.76 1.82
CA GLY A 3 -1.01 30.31 1.71
C GLY A 3 -2.33 29.65 2.10
N THR A 4 -2.65 28.59 1.39
CA THR A 4 -3.66 27.61 1.78
C THR A 4 -2.92 26.34 2.19
N VAL A 5 -2.51 26.25 3.46
CA VAL A 5 -2.07 24.97 4.02
C VAL A 5 -3.34 24.28 4.54
N ALA A 6 -4.02 23.55 3.67
CA ALA A 6 -5.10 22.68 4.09
C ALA A 6 -4.49 21.35 4.56
N THR A 7 -4.03 21.27 5.81
CA THR A 7 -3.63 19.99 6.42
C THR A 7 -4.87 19.29 6.98
N LEU A 8 -5.69 18.71 6.09
CA LEU A 8 -6.65 17.68 6.47
C LEU A 8 -6.00 16.32 6.19
N THR A 9 -5.31 15.76 7.18
CA THR A 9 -4.69 14.43 7.12
C THR A 9 -5.62 13.38 7.70
N SER A 10 -6.70 13.06 6.98
CA SER A 10 -7.48 11.85 7.28
C SER A 10 -6.90 10.67 6.49
N SER A 11 -6.60 9.57 7.19
CA SER A 11 -6.38 8.28 6.55
C SER A 11 -7.63 7.42 6.68
N THR A 12 -7.88 6.59 5.66
CA THR A 12 -8.94 5.58 5.70
C THR A 12 -8.31 4.24 5.34
N THR A 13 -8.50 3.24 6.19
CA THR A 13 -8.03 1.88 5.94
C THR A 13 -9.03 1.18 5.03
N TYR A 14 -8.55 0.66 3.90
CA TYR A 14 -9.34 -0.23 3.05
C TYR A 14 -9.43 -1.62 3.70
N THR A 15 -10.65 -2.11 3.94
CA THR A 15 -10.90 -3.39 4.62
C THR A 15 -11.48 -4.48 3.70
N GLY A 16 -11.88 -4.15 2.47
CA GLY A 16 -12.54 -5.06 1.53
C GLY A 16 -11.62 -6.05 0.79
N LEU A 17 -10.42 -6.36 1.32
CA LEU A 17 -9.48 -7.26 0.65
C LEU A 17 -10.05 -8.68 0.49
N GLY A 18 -10.79 -9.15 1.50
CA GLY A 18 -11.36 -10.50 1.53
C GLY A 18 -12.53 -10.72 0.57
N ASP A 19 -13.15 -9.64 0.11
CA ASP A 19 -14.36 -9.68 -0.73
C ASP A 19 -14.04 -9.61 -2.23
N LEU A 20 -12.77 -9.43 -2.58
CA LEU A 20 -12.34 -9.36 -3.98
C LEU A 20 -12.39 -10.76 -4.62
N PRO A 21 -13.04 -10.91 -5.78
CA PRO A 21 -12.98 -12.14 -6.53
C PRO A 21 -11.55 -12.38 -7.03
N HIS A 22 -11.25 -13.64 -7.38
CA HIS A 22 -10.01 -13.93 -8.10
C HIS A 22 -9.96 -13.12 -9.39
N PHE A 23 -8.81 -12.50 -9.63
CA PHE A 23 -8.60 -11.69 -10.81
C PHE A 23 -8.73 -12.57 -12.06
N ASN A 24 -9.59 -12.11 -12.95
CA ASN A 24 -9.78 -12.65 -14.27
C ASN A 24 -10.00 -11.45 -15.21
N PRO A 25 -9.14 -11.23 -16.21
CA PRO A 25 -9.27 -10.07 -17.09
C PRO A 25 -10.59 -10.06 -17.87
N ASP A 26 -11.21 -11.23 -18.11
CA ASP A 26 -12.52 -11.31 -18.79
C ASP A 26 -13.67 -10.75 -17.94
N ASP A 27 -13.46 -10.66 -16.63
CA ASP A 27 -14.41 -10.12 -15.65
C ASP A 27 -14.17 -8.62 -15.37
N ASP A 28 -13.10 -8.02 -15.92
CA ASP A 28 -12.84 -6.57 -15.83
C ASP A 28 -13.60 -5.79 -16.91
N ARG A 29 -14.93 -5.79 -16.77
CA ARG A 29 -15.86 -5.13 -17.70
C ARG A 29 -17.10 -4.66 -16.96
N ASP A 30 -17.80 -3.71 -17.55
CA ASP A 30 -19.04 -3.20 -16.96
C ASP A 30 -20.20 -4.20 -17.10
N PRO A 31 -20.99 -4.40 -16.03
CA PRO A 31 -20.78 -3.87 -14.67
C PRO A 31 -19.70 -4.65 -13.90
N LEU A 32 -18.83 -3.93 -13.19
CA LEU A 32 -17.81 -4.53 -12.33
C LEU A 32 -18.42 -5.26 -11.12
N HIS A 33 -17.71 -6.26 -10.60
CA HIS A 33 -18.02 -6.86 -9.31
C HIS A 33 -18.06 -5.77 -8.21
N PRO A 34 -19.05 -5.76 -7.29
CA PRO A 34 -19.20 -4.68 -6.32
C PRO A 34 -17.94 -4.37 -5.50
N ALA A 35 -17.24 -5.39 -5.00
CA ALA A 35 -15.99 -5.20 -4.26
C ALA A 35 -14.86 -4.59 -5.10
N VAL A 36 -14.81 -4.88 -6.41
CA VAL A 36 -13.83 -4.28 -7.34
C VAL A 36 -14.17 -2.82 -7.59
N ALA A 37 -15.45 -2.50 -7.77
CA ALA A 37 -15.93 -1.13 -7.90
C ALA A 37 -15.63 -0.29 -6.64
N GLU A 38 -15.83 -0.86 -5.46
CA GLU A 38 -15.51 -0.23 -4.16
C GLU A 38 -14.00 0.06 -4.04
N LEU A 39 -13.15 -0.93 -4.35
CA LEU A 39 -11.69 -0.75 -4.37
C LEU A 39 -11.27 0.40 -5.28
N ARG A 40 -11.74 0.40 -6.53
CA ARG A 40 -11.40 1.43 -7.52
C ARG A 40 -11.91 2.80 -7.08
N ALA A 41 -13.12 2.88 -6.53
CA ALA A 41 -13.66 4.13 -5.97
C ALA A 41 -12.81 4.66 -4.80
N ALA A 42 -12.36 3.79 -3.89
CA ALA A 42 -11.50 4.17 -2.77
C ALA A 42 -10.15 4.72 -3.25
N ILE A 43 -9.50 4.05 -4.22
CA ILE A 43 -8.23 4.50 -4.81
C ILE A 43 -8.41 5.85 -5.52
N LYS A 44 -9.51 6.00 -6.29
CA LYS A 44 -9.82 7.23 -7.01
C LYS A 44 -9.99 8.42 -6.07
N ALA A 45 -10.66 8.22 -4.93
CA ALA A 45 -10.95 9.26 -3.96
C ALA A 45 -9.73 9.67 -3.11
N ALA A 46 -8.72 8.81 -2.96
CA ALA A 46 -7.54 9.08 -2.16
C ALA A 46 -6.54 9.98 -2.90
N ASP A 47 -5.89 10.93 -2.20
CA ASP A 47 -4.80 11.72 -2.80
C ASP A 47 -3.52 10.89 -3.00
N ALA A 48 -3.29 9.92 -2.11
CA ALA A 48 -2.16 9.00 -2.14
C ALA A 48 -2.54 7.64 -1.53
N VAL A 49 -1.79 6.59 -1.87
CA VAL A 49 -1.98 5.25 -1.30
C VAL A 49 -0.74 4.79 -0.56
N LEU A 50 -0.89 4.47 0.72
CA LEU A 50 0.13 3.79 1.53
C LEU A 50 -0.20 2.29 1.62
N ILE A 51 0.69 1.45 1.10
CA ILE A 51 0.55 0.00 1.14
C ILE A 51 1.34 -0.56 2.32
N CYS A 52 0.68 -1.30 3.21
CA CYS A 52 1.33 -2.02 4.31
C CYS A 52 1.20 -3.51 4.04
N THR A 53 2.28 -4.18 3.62
CA THR A 53 2.24 -5.62 3.30
C THR A 53 3.47 -6.36 3.83
N PRO A 54 3.29 -7.56 4.42
CA PRO A 54 4.41 -8.45 4.69
C PRO A 54 4.95 -9.05 3.38
N GLU A 55 6.00 -9.83 3.51
CA GLU A 55 6.45 -10.79 2.50
C GLU A 55 5.95 -12.18 2.87
N TYR A 56 5.36 -12.89 1.91
CA TYR A 56 4.89 -14.26 2.08
C TYR A 56 5.51 -15.16 1.01
N ALA A 57 6.15 -16.25 1.43
CA ALA A 57 6.82 -17.20 0.55
C ALA A 57 7.80 -16.56 -0.47
N GLY A 58 8.52 -15.50 -0.07
CA GLY A 58 9.48 -14.81 -0.94
C GLY A 58 8.85 -13.84 -1.94
N GLY A 59 7.60 -13.40 -1.71
CA GLY A 59 6.94 -12.43 -2.57
C GLY A 59 5.75 -11.75 -1.92
N LEU A 60 4.85 -11.21 -2.76
CA LEU A 60 3.62 -10.59 -2.31
C LEU A 60 2.60 -11.66 -1.86
N PRO A 61 1.83 -11.42 -0.78
CA PRO A 61 0.71 -12.28 -0.44
C PRO A 61 -0.26 -12.42 -1.63
N GLY A 62 -0.73 -13.65 -1.91
CA GLY A 62 -1.53 -13.93 -3.10
C GLY A 62 -2.81 -13.08 -3.20
N SER A 63 -3.55 -12.93 -2.10
CA SER A 63 -4.75 -12.07 -2.04
C SER A 63 -4.42 -10.59 -2.26
N PHE A 64 -3.28 -10.12 -1.77
CA PHE A 64 -2.84 -8.75 -1.99
C PHE A 64 -2.39 -8.51 -3.44
N LYS A 65 -1.68 -9.47 -4.04
CA LYS A 65 -1.35 -9.41 -5.47
C LYS A 65 -2.60 -9.41 -6.35
N ASN A 66 -3.60 -10.21 -5.98
CA ASN A 66 -4.92 -10.22 -6.63
C ASN A 66 -5.60 -8.84 -6.61
N LEU A 67 -5.53 -8.14 -5.46
CA LEU A 67 -6.00 -6.75 -5.36
C LEU A 67 -5.28 -5.84 -6.35
N LEU A 68 -3.95 -5.91 -6.42
CA LEU A 68 -3.16 -5.08 -7.35
C LEU A 68 -3.52 -5.35 -8.81
N ASP A 69 -3.80 -6.60 -9.17
CA ASP A 69 -4.21 -6.95 -10.54
C ASP A 69 -5.52 -6.26 -10.94
N TRP A 70 -6.48 -6.14 -10.02
CA TRP A 70 -7.72 -5.38 -10.24
C TRP A 70 -7.51 -3.86 -10.41
N THR A 71 -6.35 -3.32 -10.07
CA THR A 71 -6.03 -1.88 -10.27
C THR A 71 -5.45 -1.57 -11.64
N VAL A 72 -5.03 -2.59 -12.39
CA VAL A 72 -4.46 -2.42 -13.73
C VAL A 72 -5.60 -2.22 -14.73
N GLY A 73 -5.45 -1.30 -15.69
CA GLY A 73 -6.44 -1.07 -16.75
C GLY A 73 -7.54 -0.06 -16.40
N GLY A 74 -7.95 0.04 -15.13
CA GLY A 74 -8.99 0.99 -14.68
C GLY A 74 -8.56 2.47 -14.63
N GLY A 75 -7.26 2.72 -14.47
CA GLY A 75 -6.67 4.06 -14.52
C GLY A 75 -6.70 4.86 -13.22
N GLU A 76 -7.41 4.41 -12.19
CA GLU A 76 -7.53 5.13 -10.91
C GLU A 76 -6.20 5.27 -10.17
N ILE A 77 -5.28 4.32 -10.39
CA ILE A 77 -3.94 4.32 -9.81
C ILE A 77 -2.89 5.03 -10.68
N TYR A 78 -3.23 5.44 -11.90
CA TYR A 78 -2.27 6.05 -12.83
C TYR A 78 -1.85 7.43 -12.33
N GLY A 79 -0.54 7.64 -12.21
CA GLY A 79 0.05 8.85 -11.62
C GLY A 79 -0.24 9.05 -10.12
N LYS A 80 -1.00 8.15 -9.48
CA LYS A 80 -1.32 8.23 -8.06
C LYS A 80 -0.03 8.13 -7.24
N PRO A 81 0.25 9.08 -6.32
CA PRO A 81 1.34 8.94 -5.36
C PRO A 81 1.16 7.67 -4.53
N VAL A 82 2.15 6.79 -4.55
CA VAL A 82 2.14 5.54 -3.78
C VAL A 82 3.46 5.34 -3.05
N ALA A 83 3.36 4.77 -1.85
CA ALA A 83 4.50 4.26 -1.12
C ALA A 83 4.10 2.99 -0.36
N TRP A 84 5.08 2.31 0.21
CA TRP A 84 4.81 1.10 0.99
C TRP A 84 5.73 0.91 2.19
N ILE A 85 5.19 0.20 3.17
CA ILE A 85 5.91 -0.26 4.36
C ILE A 85 5.84 -1.78 4.38
N ASN A 86 7.01 -2.43 4.35
CA ASN A 86 7.11 -3.86 4.61
C ASN A 86 7.53 -4.07 6.06
N ALA A 87 6.58 -4.48 6.91
CA ALA A 87 6.89 -5.01 8.22
C ALA A 87 7.35 -6.45 8.09
N SER A 88 8.51 -6.78 8.63
CA SER A 88 9.07 -8.14 8.57
C SER A 88 9.61 -8.57 9.92
N SER A 89 9.51 -9.85 10.24
CA SER A 89 10.25 -10.43 11.37
C SER A 89 11.75 -10.16 11.22
N VAL A 90 12.43 -9.91 12.34
CA VAL A 90 13.90 -9.80 12.39
C VAL A 90 14.61 -11.08 11.92
N ALA A 91 13.92 -12.22 11.93
CA ALA A 91 14.43 -13.50 11.42
C ALA A 91 14.08 -13.77 9.94
N ALA A 92 13.38 -12.84 9.26
CA ALA A 92 13.01 -13.03 7.86
C ALA A 92 14.27 -13.04 6.97
N PRO A 93 14.47 -14.05 6.09
CA PRO A 93 15.70 -14.21 5.30
C PRO A 93 16.07 -12.99 4.44
N THR A 94 15.08 -12.21 4.03
CA THR A 94 15.24 -11.06 3.12
C THR A 94 14.91 -9.73 3.79
N GLY A 95 14.39 -9.74 5.02
CA GLY A 95 13.81 -8.56 5.67
C GLY A 95 12.72 -7.87 4.83
N GLY A 96 11.98 -8.63 4.00
CA GLY A 96 10.94 -8.10 3.12
C GLY A 96 11.44 -7.52 1.79
N ARG A 97 12.68 -7.81 1.38
CA ARG A 97 13.26 -7.30 0.12
C ARG A 97 12.47 -7.74 -1.11
N ASP A 98 12.05 -9.00 -1.16
CA ASP A 98 11.50 -9.57 -2.40
C ASP A 98 10.07 -9.04 -2.61
N ALA A 99 9.31 -8.85 -1.54
CA ALA A 99 8.04 -8.10 -1.59
C ALA A 99 8.25 -6.63 -1.99
N HIS A 100 9.29 -5.99 -1.45
CA HIS A 100 9.62 -4.59 -1.76
C HIS A 100 9.93 -4.38 -3.25
N ASP A 101 10.75 -5.25 -3.83
CA ASP A 101 11.14 -5.21 -5.24
C ASP A 101 9.97 -5.59 -6.15
N SER A 102 9.16 -6.57 -5.73
CA SER A 102 7.94 -6.97 -6.44
C SER A 102 6.90 -5.84 -6.51
N LEU A 103 6.68 -5.12 -5.40
CA LEU A 103 5.79 -3.96 -5.35
C LEU A 103 6.23 -2.88 -6.32
N ARG A 104 7.53 -2.53 -6.31
CA ARG A 104 8.09 -1.56 -7.25
C ARG A 104 7.81 -1.95 -8.70
N LYS A 105 8.08 -3.21 -9.05
CA LYS A 105 7.79 -3.74 -10.39
C LYS A 105 6.30 -3.58 -10.73
N VAL A 106 5.41 -4.13 -9.91
CA VAL A 106 3.96 -4.13 -10.19
C VAL A 106 3.41 -2.71 -10.29
N LEU A 107 3.73 -1.83 -9.36
CA LEU A 107 3.23 -0.46 -9.33
C LEU A 107 3.77 0.40 -10.48
N THR A 108 5.00 0.12 -10.95
CA THR A 108 5.53 0.74 -12.18
C THR A 108 4.71 0.33 -13.40
N TYR A 109 4.39 -0.97 -13.54
CA TYR A 109 3.51 -1.44 -14.62
C TYR A 109 2.09 -0.90 -14.51
N ALA A 110 1.58 -0.73 -13.29
CA ALA A 110 0.29 -0.10 -13.03
C ALA A 110 0.31 1.43 -13.23
N GLY A 111 1.44 2.04 -13.60
CA GLY A 111 1.53 3.46 -13.91
C GLY A 111 1.46 4.39 -12.69
N ALA A 112 1.67 3.88 -11.47
CA ALA A 112 1.66 4.70 -10.26
C ALA A 112 2.89 5.62 -10.14
N LYS A 113 2.76 6.72 -9.41
CA LYS A 113 3.89 7.61 -9.06
C LYS A 113 4.49 7.14 -7.74
N ILE A 114 5.60 6.41 -7.81
CA ILE A 114 6.27 5.91 -6.60
C ILE A 114 6.98 7.08 -5.90
N VAL A 115 6.72 7.24 -4.60
CA VAL A 115 7.43 8.17 -3.71
C VAL A 115 8.52 7.40 -2.98
N ASP A 116 9.70 7.34 -3.58
CA ASP A 116 10.80 6.47 -3.14
C ASP A 116 11.24 6.72 -1.69
N GLU A 117 11.29 7.98 -1.28
CA GLU A 117 11.69 8.39 0.07
C GLU A 117 10.68 7.95 1.16
N ALA A 118 9.47 7.58 0.75
CA ALA A 118 8.42 7.08 1.64
C ALA A 118 8.37 5.54 1.70
N CYS A 119 9.12 4.83 0.85
CA CYS A 119 9.15 3.38 0.84
C CYS A 119 10.12 2.84 1.90
N ALA A 120 9.63 2.00 2.80
CA ALA A 120 10.42 1.53 3.95
C ALA A 120 10.29 0.03 4.20
N ARG A 121 11.40 -0.59 4.60
CA ARG A 121 11.42 -1.92 5.24
C ARG A 121 11.69 -1.74 6.71
N ILE A 122 10.76 -2.19 7.55
CA ILE A 122 10.80 -1.98 9.00
C ILE A 122 10.81 -3.37 9.66
N PRO A 123 11.96 -3.81 10.19
CA PRO A 123 12.02 -5.00 11.02
C PRO A 123 11.19 -4.77 12.28
N VAL A 124 10.20 -5.63 12.52
CA VAL A 124 9.32 -5.61 13.70
C VAL A 124 9.31 -7.02 14.27
N SER A 125 9.76 -7.15 15.51
CA SER A 125 9.66 -8.40 16.27
C SER A 125 8.30 -8.49 16.99
N ARG A 126 7.95 -9.69 17.47
CA ARG A 126 6.74 -9.87 18.30
C ARG A 126 6.80 -9.09 19.62
N ALA A 127 8.00 -8.86 20.16
CA ALA A 127 8.18 -8.10 21.39
C ALA A 127 7.91 -6.61 21.20
N ASP A 128 8.01 -6.12 19.97
CA ASP A 128 7.77 -4.71 19.62
C ASP A 128 6.27 -4.41 19.47
N VAL A 129 5.39 -5.40 19.61
CA VAL A 129 3.95 -5.28 19.39
C VAL A 129 3.19 -5.56 20.69
N ALA A 130 2.38 -4.60 21.12
CA ALA A 130 1.46 -4.72 22.25
C ALA A 130 0.08 -4.22 21.83
N ASP A 131 -0.98 -4.96 22.16
CA ASP A 131 -2.38 -4.61 21.84
C ASP A 131 -2.64 -4.31 20.35
N GLY A 132 -1.95 -5.05 19.47
CA GLY A 132 -2.04 -4.87 18.02
C GLY A 132 -1.34 -3.62 17.48
N GLN A 133 -0.58 -2.90 18.32
CA GLN A 133 0.16 -1.71 17.94
C GLN A 133 1.67 -1.90 18.13
N VAL A 134 2.46 -1.21 17.31
CA VAL A 134 3.91 -1.12 17.53
C VAL A 134 4.17 -0.26 18.76
N ALA A 135 4.71 -0.87 19.81
CA ALA A 135 4.99 -0.25 21.10
C ALA A 135 6.31 0.54 21.08
N ASP A 136 7.27 0.07 20.29
CA ASP A 136 8.60 0.68 20.18
C ASP A 136 8.53 2.11 19.57
N PRO A 137 9.02 3.14 20.27
CA PRO A 137 8.96 4.53 19.80
C PRO A 137 9.74 4.78 18.52
N ASP A 138 10.89 4.13 18.32
CA ASP A 138 11.76 4.35 17.18
C ASP A 138 11.14 3.75 15.91
N LEU A 139 10.56 2.54 16.02
CA LEU A 139 9.80 1.91 14.94
C LEU A 139 8.57 2.74 14.55
N ARG A 140 7.83 3.28 15.53
CA ARG A 140 6.74 4.24 15.25
C ARG A 140 7.23 5.50 14.57
N GLY A 141 8.39 6.03 14.98
CA GLY A 141 9.03 7.18 14.33
C GLY A 141 9.32 6.92 12.85
N ARG A 142 9.83 5.73 12.52
CA ARG A 142 10.09 5.33 11.12
C ARG A 142 8.81 5.22 10.28
N ILE A 143 7.73 4.66 10.86
CA ILE A 143 6.41 4.62 10.21
C ILE A 143 5.88 6.04 9.97
N ALA A 144 6.00 6.92 10.97
CA ALA A 144 5.56 8.31 10.88
C ALA A 144 6.34 9.09 9.80
N VAL A 145 7.65 8.86 9.69
CA VAL A 145 8.48 9.45 8.62
C VAL A 145 8.01 8.98 7.25
N ALA A 146 7.78 7.69 7.04
CA ALA A 146 7.28 7.17 5.76
C ALA A 146 5.92 7.81 5.38
N ALA A 147 4.98 7.87 6.33
CA ALA A 147 3.69 8.53 6.12
C ALA A 147 3.85 10.04 5.82
N GLN A 148 4.78 10.72 6.50
CA GLN A 148 5.07 12.13 6.23
C GLN A 148 5.63 12.35 4.83
N ARG A 149 6.60 11.54 4.40
CA ARG A 149 7.21 11.63 3.07
C ARG A 149 6.19 11.40 1.96
N LEU A 150 5.26 10.46 2.14
CA LEU A 150 4.19 10.24 1.18
C LEU A 150 3.31 11.49 1.03
N ARG A 151 2.96 12.15 2.13
CA ARG A 151 2.17 13.40 2.09
C ARG A 151 2.90 14.54 1.37
N GLU A 152 4.21 14.64 1.56
CA GLU A 152 5.04 15.64 0.88
C GLU A 152 5.18 15.37 -0.63
N GLY A 153 4.90 14.14 -1.07
CA GLY A 153 4.95 13.73 -2.48
C GLY A 153 3.65 13.89 -3.27
N VAL A 154 2.56 14.32 -2.61
CA VAL A 154 1.26 14.65 -3.22
C VAL A 154 1.33 15.98 -3.95
#